data_AF-A0A6M0L4C8-F1
#
_entry.id   AF-A0A6M0L4C8-F1
#
_cell.length_a   1.000
_cell.length_b   1.000
_cell.length_c   1.000
_cell.angle_alpha   90.00
_cell.angle_beta   90.00
_cell.angle_gamma   90.00
#
_symmetry.space_group_name_H-M   'P 1'
#
loop_
_entity.id
_entity.type
_entity.pdbx_description
1 polymer ?
#
loop_
_entity_poly.entity_id
_entity_poly.type
_entity_poly.pdbx_seq_one_letter_code
_entity_poly.pdbx_strand_id
1 'polypeptide(L)'
;MSAATPVLVSQRLGAGKLDEAYQNGKMLLKTIGFVAACLGLIMFGMSHIVPNLYQVSKASHDLAVQMIQLTGMFFWIYLTGAQNYFIMRAGGDMKSTLLMDGGFKWGVTIPVMAILAYFTQFSAIAIFMCTQVCEFIQMCVGLRFFFKKRWLKNLTVKGNR
;
A
#
# COMPACT_ATOMS: atom_id res chain seq x y z
N MET A 1 3.82 -1.91 -9.96
CA MET A 1 2.82 -1.83 -11.06
C MET A 1 1.91 -3.04 -10.95
N SER A 2 0.58 -2.86 -10.97
CA SER A 2 -0.38 -3.97 -10.98
C SER A 2 -0.96 -4.08 -12.39
N ALA A 3 -0.49 -5.05 -13.19
CA ALA A 3 -0.91 -5.20 -14.59
C ALA A 3 -2.31 -5.83 -14.74
N ALA A 4 -2.69 -6.73 -13.82
CA ALA A 4 -3.96 -7.43 -13.86
C ALA A 4 -5.16 -6.55 -13.44
N THR A 5 -4.94 -5.57 -12.56
CA THR A 5 -6.02 -4.77 -11.96
C THR A 5 -6.77 -3.90 -12.97
N PRO A 6 -6.10 -3.13 -13.84
CA PRO A 6 -6.80 -2.38 -14.90
C PRO A 6 -7.61 -3.28 -15.82
N VAL A 7 -7.08 -4.46 -16.17
CA VAL A 7 -7.78 -5.41 -17.06
C VAL A 7 -9.04 -5.94 -16.37
N LEU A 8 -8.93 -6.47 -15.16
CA LEU A 8 -10.05 -7.10 -14.46
C LEU A 8 -11.12 -6.11 -13.95
N VAL A 9 -10.72 -4.87 -13.66
CA VAL A 9 -11.60 -3.85 -13.09
C VAL A 9 -12.08 -2.86 -14.15
N SER A 10 -11.18 -2.22 -14.91
CA SER A 10 -11.57 -1.19 -15.88
C SER A 10 -12.37 -1.74 -17.06
N GLN A 11 -12.06 -2.94 -17.57
CA GLN A 11 -12.84 -3.54 -18.65
C GLN A 11 -14.30 -3.82 -18.24
N ARG A 12 -14.51 -4.32 -17.01
CA ARG A 12 -15.87 -4.60 -16.48
C ARG A 12 -16.64 -3.31 -16.20
N LEU A 13 -15.95 -2.26 -15.71
CA LEU A 13 -16.54 -0.93 -15.55
C LEU A 13 -16.96 -0.31 -16.88
N GLY A 14 -16.17 -0.47 -17.95
CA GLY A 14 -16.52 -0.02 -19.30
C GLY A 14 -17.71 -0.77 -19.91
N ALA A 15 -17.83 -2.06 -19.60
CA ALA A 15 -18.96 -2.90 -20.02
C ALA A 15 -20.25 -2.69 -19.19
N GLY A 16 -20.27 -1.74 -18.25
CA GLY A 16 -21.43 -1.47 -17.38
C GLY A 16 -21.67 -2.52 -16.28
N LYS A 17 -20.76 -3.49 -16.12
CA LYS A 17 -20.89 -4.60 -15.17
C LYS A 17 -20.29 -4.22 -13.80
N LEU A 18 -20.94 -3.28 -13.11
CA LEU A 18 -20.43 -2.69 -11.85
C LEU A 18 -20.29 -3.71 -10.72
N ASP A 19 -21.23 -4.65 -10.59
CA ASP A 19 -21.18 -5.66 -9.54
C ASP A 19 -20.04 -6.66 -9.75
N GLU A 20 -19.80 -7.07 -10.99
CA GLU A 20 -18.66 -7.93 -11.34
C GLU A 20 -17.32 -7.21 -11.10
N ALA A 21 -17.24 -5.91 -11.44
CA ALA A 21 -16.06 -5.10 -11.14
C ALA A 21 -15.80 -5.00 -9.63
N TYR A 22 -16.85 -4.86 -8.82
CA TYR A 22 -16.74 -4.86 -7.36
C TYR A 22 -16.25 -6.20 -6.81
N GLN A 23 -16.81 -7.31 -7.29
CA GLN A 23 -16.40 -8.66 -6.90
C GLN A 23 -14.94 -8.94 -7.28
N ASN A 24 -14.53 -8.56 -8.49
CA ASN A 24 -13.14 -8.67 -8.95
C ASN A 24 -12.19 -7.84 -8.07
N GLY A 25 -12.56 -6.60 -7.75
CA GLY A 25 -11.76 -5.75 -6.85
C GLY A 25 -11.62 -6.36 -5.45
N LYS A 26 -12.70 -6.91 -4.89
CA LYS A 26 -12.68 -7.57 -3.58
C LYS A 26 -11.81 -8.84 -3.60
N MET A 27 -11.92 -9.64 -4.66
CA MET A 27 -11.10 -10.82 -4.85
C MET A 27 -9.62 -10.43 -4.93
N LEU A 28 -9.28 -9.44 -5.75
CA LEU A 28 -7.93 -8.93 -5.92
C LEU A 28 -7.32 -8.42 -4.61
N LEU A 29 -8.09 -7.69 -3.79
CA LEU A 29 -7.64 -7.25 -2.46
C LEU A 29 -7.35 -8.42 -1.53
N LYS A 30 -8.25 -9.41 -1.47
CA LYS A 30 -8.05 -10.62 -0.64
C LYS A 30 -6.83 -11.41 -1.09
N THR A 31 -6.68 -11.63 -2.39
CA THR A 31 -5.56 -12.40 -2.95
C THR A 31 -4.24 -11.71 -2.66
N ILE A 32 -4.14 -10.39 -2.87
CA ILE A 32 -2.90 -9.67 -2.58
C ILE A 32 -2.61 -9.64 -1.08
N GLY A 33 -3.62 -9.43 -0.23
CA GLY A 33 -3.43 -9.48 1.22
C GLY A 33 -2.87 -10.83 1.68
N PHE A 34 -3.39 -11.93 1.14
CA PHE A 34 -2.91 -13.28 1.45
C PHE A 34 -1.48 -13.53 0.94
N VAL A 35 -1.21 -13.23 -0.34
CA VAL A 35 0.13 -13.41 -0.94
C VAL A 35 1.15 -12.55 -0.21
N ALA A 36 0.79 -11.31 0.14
CA ALA A 36 1.65 -10.40 0.86
C ALA A 36 1.94 -10.89 2.29
N ALA A 37 0.96 -11.50 2.98
CA ALA A 37 1.21 -12.11 4.27
C ALA A 37 2.19 -13.30 4.18
N CYS A 38 2.02 -14.17 3.18
CA CYS A 38 2.95 -15.29 2.94
C CYS A 38 4.37 -14.80 2.63
N LEU A 39 4.50 -13.80 1.73
CA LEU A 39 5.79 -13.23 1.39
C LEU A 39 6.43 -12.47 2.57
N GLY A 40 5.63 -11.79 3.39
CA GLY A 40 6.09 -11.11 4.59
C GLY A 40 6.68 -12.08 5.62
N LEU A 41 6.06 -13.26 5.80
CA LEU A 41 6.59 -14.33 6.64
C LEU A 41 7.91 -14.89 6.11
N ILE A 42 8.02 -15.08 4.80
CA ILE A 42 9.28 -15.52 4.16
C ILE A 42 10.38 -14.47 4.36
N MET A 43 10.06 -13.18 4.14
CA MET A 43 11.01 -12.08 4.39
C MET A 43 11.46 -12.02 5.85
N PHE A 44 10.54 -12.24 6.79
CA PHE A 44 10.87 -12.29 8.21
C PHE A 44 11.83 -13.46 8.52
N GLY A 45 11.59 -14.65 7.96
CA GLY A 45 12.48 -15.80 8.11
C GLY A 45 13.86 -15.60 7.46
N MET A 46 13.91 -14.90 6.33
CA MET A 46 15.16 -14.60 5.62
C MET A 46 15.94 -13.41 6.20
N SER A 47 15.40 -12.75 7.22
CA SER A 47 16.00 -11.57 7.87
C SER A 47 17.45 -11.76 8.30
N HIS A 48 17.86 -12.97 8.70
CA HIS A 48 19.23 -13.24 9.13
C HIS A 48 20.17 -13.61 7.96
N ILE A 49 19.62 -14.08 6.83
CA ILE A 49 20.41 -14.52 5.67
C ILE A 49 20.79 -13.33 4.80
N VAL A 50 19.83 -12.41 4.57
CA VAL A 50 20.01 -11.29 3.64
C VAL A 50 21.13 -10.33 4.08
N PRO A 51 21.22 -9.91 5.36
CA PRO A 51 22.27 -8.99 5.81
C PRO A 51 23.66 -9.63 5.85
N ASN A 52 23.76 -10.95 6.03
CA ASN A 52 25.04 -11.68 5.98
C ASN A 52 25.67 -11.69 4.58
N LEU A 53 24.87 -11.48 3.53
CA LEU A 53 25.37 -11.36 2.16
C LEU A 53 26.06 -10.01 1.92
N TYR A 54 25.72 -8.99 2.71
CA TYR A 54 26.35 -7.68 2.65
C TYR A 54 27.48 -7.61 3.69
N GLN A 55 28.72 -7.36 3.24
CA GLN A 55 29.85 -7.12 4.14
C GLN A 55 29.73 -5.74 4.81
N VAL A 56 28.89 -5.66 5.86
CA VAL A 56 28.64 -4.44 6.63
C VAL A 56 29.19 -4.55 8.05
N SER A 57 29.44 -3.41 8.68
CA SER A 57 29.77 -3.30 10.10
C SER A 57 28.71 -4.00 10.97
N LYS A 58 29.12 -4.62 12.10
CA LYS A 58 28.22 -5.27 13.07
C LYS A 58 27.04 -4.38 13.48
N ALA A 59 27.28 -3.08 13.72
CA ALA A 59 26.23 -2.15 14.12
C ALA A 59 25.19 -1.90 13.00
N SER A 60 25.63 -1.87 11.74
CA SER A 60 24.75 -1.72 10.57
C SER A 60 24.01 -3.03 10.25
N HIS A 61 24.62 -4.17 10.55
CA HIS A 61 24.03 -5.49 10.39
C HIS A 61 22.80 -5.68 11.29
N ASP A 62 22.95 -5.42 12.60
CA ASP A 62 21.86 -5.58 13.55
C ASP A 62 20.69 -4.63 13.25
N LEU A 63 20.98 -3.41 12.78
CA LEU A 63 19.98 -2.48 12.30
C LEU A 63 19.26 -2.99 11.05
N ALA A 64 20.00 -3.51 10.07
CA ALA A 64 19.42 -4.05 8.83
C ALA A 64 18.51 -5.26 9.10
N VAL A 65 18.93 -6.19 9.98
CA VAL A 65 18.13 -7.33 10.43
C VAL A 65 16.78 -6.84 10.97
N GLN A 66 16.80 -5.87 11.89
CA GLN A 66 15.61 -5.31 12.51
C GLN A 66 14.69 -4.59 11.50
N MET A 67 15.26 -3.82 10.56
CA MET A 67 14.47 -3.16 9.52
C MET A 67 13.80 -4.17 8.57
N ILE A 68 14.48 -5.27 8.22
CA ILE A 68 13.91 -6.33 7.38
C ILE A 68 12.78 -7.06 8.12
N GLN A 69 12.95 -7.34 9.41
CA GLN A 69 11.90 -7.96 10.23
C GLN A 69 10.65 -7.08 10.29
N LEU A 70 10.83 -5.79 10.56
CA LEU A 70 9.73 -4.83 10.55
C LEU A 70 9.09 -4.72 9.17
N THR A 71 9.88 -4.60 8.11
CA THR A 71 9.34 -4.54 6.74
C THR A 71 8.55 -5.80 6.40
N GLY A 72 9.04 -6.99 6.76
CA GLY A 72 8.35 -8.26 6.56
C GLY A 72 7.01 -8.31 7.30
N MET A 73 6.98 -7.89 8.57
CA MET A 73 5.75 -7.85 9.38
C MET A 73 4.69 -6.90 8.79
N PHE A 74 5.11 -5.75 8.27
CA PHE A 74 4.21 -4.73 7.72
C PHE A 74 4.00 -4.86 6.20
N PHE A 75 4.61 -5.85 5.55
CA PHE A 75 4.57 -6.00 4.09
C PHE A 75 3.16 -6.16 3.53
N TRP A 76 2.29 -6.84 4.27
CA TRP A 76 0.88 -7.01 3.90
C TRP A 76 0.12 -5.68 3.88
N ILE A 77 0.45 -4.74 4.76
CA ILE A 77 -0.17 -3.41 4.81
C ILE A 77 0.23 -2.62 3.57
N TYR A 78 1.52 -2.60 3.27
CA TYR A 78 2.08 -1.93 2.11
C TYR A 78 1.44 -2.41 0.80
N LEU A 79 1.44 -3.73 0.56
CA LEU A 79 0.89 -4.30 -0.68
C LEU A 79 -0.63 -4.16 -0.78
N THR A 80 -1.37 -4.30 0.32
CA THR A 80 -2.82 -4.11 0.33
C THR A 80 -3.18 -2.65 0.03
N GLY A 81 -2.48 -1.70 0.65
CA GLY A 81 -2.65 -0.27 0.37
C GLY A 81 -2.34 0.08 -1.08
N ALA A 82 -1.25 -0.46 -1.64
CA ALA A 82 -0.87 -0.26 -3.04
C ALA A 82 -1.91 -0.85 -4.00
N GLN A 83 -2.42 -2.06 -3.75
CA GLN A 83 -3.43 -2.67 -4.60
C GLN A 83 -4.73 -1.88 -4.58
N ASN A 84 -5.14 -1.42 -3.41
CA ASN A 84 -6.32 -0.59 -3.25
C ASN A 84 -6.22 0.73 -4.03
N TYR A 85 -5.03 1.35 -4.04
CA TYR A 85 -4.73 2.50 -4.90
C TYR A 85 -4.87 2.15 -6.39
N PHE A 86 -4.32 1.02 -6.85
CA PHE A 86 -4.44 0.61 -8.25
C PHE A 86 -5.88 0.32 -8.67
N ILE A 87 -6.71 -0.25 -7.79
CA ILE A 87 -8.14 -0.47 -8.05
C ILE A 87 -8.87 0.87 -8.22
N MET A 88 -8.63 1.84 -7.32
CA MET A 88 -9.27 3.16 -7.43
C MET A 88 -8.83 3.92 -8.68
N ARG A 89 -7.53 3.83 -9.03
CA ARG A 89 -6.99 4.41 -10.25
C ARG A 89 -7.61 3.76 -11.50
N ALA A 90 -7.74 2.44 -11.50
CA ALA A 90 -8.41 1.68 -12.56
C ALA A 90 -9.91 2.05 -12.70
N GLY A 91 -10.56 2.41 -11.59
CA GLY A 91 -11.95 2.88 -11.58
C GLY A 91 -12.16 4.33 -12.03
N GLY A 92 -11.09 5.07 -12.33
CA GLY A 92 -11.19 6.48 -12.74
C GLY A 92 -11.55 7.43 -11.59
N ASP A 93 -11.48 7.00 -10.33
CA ASP A 93 -11.68 7.88 -9.17
C ASP A 93 -10.42 8.69 -8.88
N MET A 94 -10.17 9.67 -9.75
CA MET A 94 -8.99 10.54 -9.66
C MET A 94 -8.95 11.33 -8.34
N LYS A 95 -10.10 11.73 -7.79
CA LYS A 95 -10.14 12.50 -6.53
C LYS A 95 -9.65 11.67 -5.35
N SER A 96 -10.17 10.44 -5.19
CA SER A 96 -9.73 9.55 -4.13
C SER A 96 -8.27 9.13 -4.30
N THR A 97 -7.85 8.90 -5.54
CA THR A 97 -6.46 8.54 -5.89
C THR A 97 -5.48 9.68 -5.56
N LEU A 98 -5.82 10.91 -5.92
CA LEU A 98 -5.03 12.10 -5.63
C LEU A 98 -4.92 12.37 -4.12
N LEU A 99 -6.01 12.14 -3.38
CA LEU A 99 -6.00 12.32 -1.92
C LEU A 99 -5.14 11.26 -1.23
N MET A 100 -5.06 10.03 -1.74
CA MET A 100 -4.17 9.00 -1.21
C MET A 100 -2.70 9.25 -1.51
N ASP A 101 -2.35 9.68 -2.73
CA ASP A 101 -0.95 9.84 -3.14
C ASP A 101 -0.41 11.24 -2.82
N GLY A 102 -1.15 12.28 -3.19
CA GLY A 102 -0.79 13.67 -2.91
C GLY A 102 -1.18 14.13 -1.50
N GLY A 103 -2.37 13.78 -1.02
CA GLY A 103 -2.83 14.24 0.30
C GLY A 103 -2.14 13.53 1.47
N PHE A 104 -2.17 12.20 1.48
CA PHE A 104 -1.66 11.42 2.60
C PHE A 104 -0.13 11.28 2.60
N LYS A 105 0.48 10.84 1.51
CA LYS A 105 1.94 10.62 1.51
C LYS A 105 2.72 11.92 1.62
N TRP A 106 2.41 12.91 0.77
CA TRP A 106 3.10 14.20 0.76
C TRP A 106 2.64 15.13 1.88
N GLY A 107 1.37 15.10 2.27
CA GLY A 107 0.84 15.99 3.31
C GLY A 107 1.04 15.47 4.74
N VAL A 108 1.18 14.16 4.94
CA VAL A 108 1.27 13.56 6.29
C VAL A 108 2.54 12.74 6.44
N THR A 109 2.73 11.67 5.67
CA THR A 109 3.80 10.71 5.91
C THR A 109 5.20 11.32 5.77
N ILE A 110 5.46 12.06 4.69
CA ILE A 110 6.77 12.68 4.44
C ILE A 110 7.07 13.80 5.45
N PRO A 111 6.17 14.77 5.72
CA PRO A 111 6.41 15.80 6.72
C PRO A 111 6.61 15.25 8.13
N VAL A 112 5.81 14.26 8.55
CA VAL A 112 5.95 13.62 9.86
C VAL A 112 7.31 12.94 9.97
N MET A 113 7.73 12.19 8.96
CA MET A 113 9.06 11.56 8.93
C MET A 113 10.19 12.59 8.97
N ALA A 114 10.08 13.69 8.21
CA ALA A 114 11.07 14.76 8.22
C ALA A 114 11.16 15.43 9.59
N ILE A 115 10.02 15.72 10.23
CA ILE A 115 10.00 16.30 11.58
C ILE A 115 10.67 15.34 12.57
N LEU A 116 10.32 14.05 12.52
CA LEU A 116 10.89 13.04 13.41
C LEU A 116 12.40 12.88 13.22
N ALA A 117 12.87 12.93 11.97
CA ALA A 117 14.29 12.78 11.64
C ALA A 117 15.14 14.00 12.00
N TYR A 118 14.63 15.22 11.78
CA TYR A 118 15.41 16.45 11.98
C TYR A 118 15.27 17.06 13.38
N PHE A 119 14.12 16.91 14.03
CA PHE A 119 13.83 17.56 15.32
C PHE A 119 13.87 16.61 16.52
N THR A 120 14.02 15.29 16.28
CA THR A 120 13.97 14.29 17.36
C THR A 120 15.22 13.42 17.32
N GLN A 121 15.81 13.12 18.49
CA GLN A 121 16.94 12.20 18.65
C GLN A 121 16.49 10.73 18.64
N PHE A 122 15.44 10.40 17.88
CA PHE A 122 14.91 9.05 17.83
C PHE A 122 15.82 8.13 17.02
N SER A 123 15.89 6.87 17.44
CA SER A 123 16.59 5.84 16.68
C SER A 123 15.94 5.65 15.31
N ALA A 124 16.73 5.25 14.32
CA ALA A 124 16.23 4.99 12.96
C ALA A 124 15.06 3.99 12.94
N ILE A 125 15.06 3.02 13.86
CA ILE A 125 13.99 2.04 14.03
C ILE A 125 12.69 2.69 14.50
N ALA A 126 12.76 3.62 15.46
CA ALA A 126 11.57 4.30 15.96
C ALA A 126 10.93 5.17 14.87
N ILE A 127 11.75 5.89 14.09
CA ILE A 127 11.28 6.67 12.94
C ILE A 127 10.62 5.75 11.91
N PHE A 128 11.25 4.60 11.62
CA PHE A 128 10.69 3.61 10.71
C PHE A 128 9.35 3.07 11.20
N MET A 129 9.21 2.72 12.48
CA MET A 129 7.93 2.29 13.05
C MET A 129 6.83 3.35 12.92
N CYS A 130 7.15 4.63 13.13
CA CYS A 130 6.20 5.71 12.89
C CYS A 130 5.73 5.76 11.43
N THR A 131 6.66 5.58 10.48
CA THR A 131 6.30 5.48 9.05
C THR A 131 5.36 4.31 8.78
N GLN A 132 5.60 3.14 9.39
CA GLN A 132 4.71 1.98 9.23
C GLN A 132 3.29 2.25 9.77
N VAL A 133 3.16 3.01 10.87
CA VAL A 133 1.85 3.45 11.38
C VAL A 133 1.16 4.39 10.39
N CYS A 134 1.88 5.32 9.78
CA CYS A 134 1.33 6.19 8.75
C CYS A 134 0.81 5.38 7.54
N GLU A 135 1.58 4.39 7.08
CA GLU A 135 1.14 3.50 6.01
C GLU A 135 -0.11 2.67 6.39
N PHE A 136 -0.18 2.21 7.63
CA PHE A 136 -1.37 1.52 8.15
C PHE A 136 -2.61 2.41 8.11
N ILE A 137 -2.49 3.67 8.55
CA ILE A 137 -3.58 4.64 8.49
C ILE A 137 -4.00 4.87 7.04
N GLN A 138 -3.05 5.05 6.13
CA GLN A 138 -3.33 5.24 4.70
C GLN A 138 -4.04 4.03 4.09
N MET A 139 -3.64 2.81 4.46
CA MET A 139 -4.34 1.58 4.05
C MET A 139 -5.78 1.57 4.57
N CYS A 140 -6.02 1.88 5.84
CA CYS A 140 -7.37 1.92 6.42
C CYS A 140 -8.27 2.95 5.71
N VAL A 141 -7.76 4.16 5.44
CA VAL A 141 -8.48 5.19 4.69
C VAL A 141 -8.79 4.71 3.28
N GLY A 142 -7.81 4.06 2.64
CA GLY A 142 -7.97 3.46 1.33
C GLY A 142 -9.09 2.42 1.29
N LEU A 143 -9.11 1.49 2.25
CA LEU A 143 -10.15 0.47 2.35
C LEU A 143 -11.53 1.11 2.57
N ARG A 144 -11.60 2.19 3.38
CA ARG A 144 -12.84 2.94 3.55
C ARG A 144 -13.34 3.53 2.23
N PHE A 145 -12.47 4.04 1.36
CA PHE A 145 -12.86 4.52 0.03
C PHE A 145 -13.32 3.38 -0.88
N PHE A 146 -12.66 2.23 -0.81
CA PHE A 146 -13.10 1.03 -1.53
C PHE A 146 -14.52 0.62 -1.14
N PHE A 147 -14.83 0.52 0.17
CA PHE A 147 -16.16 0.15 0.66
C PHE A 147 -17.22 1.22 0.40
N LYS A 148 -16.83 2.50 0.28
CA LYS A 148 -17.75 3.58 -0.12
C LYS A 148 -18.22 3.48 -1.57
N LYS A 149 -17.68 2.55 -2.39
CA LYS A 149 -18.11 2.26 -3.77
C LYS A 149 -18.14 3.47 -4.73
N ARG A 150 -17.56 4.62 -4.35
CA ARG A 150 -17.54 5.85 -5.17
C ARG A 150 -16.76 5.68 -6.48
N TRP A 151 -15.89 4.69 -6.52
CA TRP A 151 -15.09 4.27 -7.66
C TRP A 151 -15.84 3.37 -8.66
N LEU A 152 -17.00 2.80 -8.27
CA LEU A 152 -17.86 2.01 -9.17
C LEU A 152 -18.69 2.95 -10.03
N LYS A 153 -18.09 3.51 -11.08
CA LYS A 153 -18.78 4.34 -12.06
C LYS A 153 -18.61 3.74 -13.44
N ASN A 154 -19.69 3.75 -14.22
CA ASN A 154 -19.61 3.34 -15.61
C ASN A 154 -18.78 4.40 -16.37
N LEU A 155 -17.70 3.96 -17.01
CA LEU A 155 -16.75 4.82 -17.72
C LEU A 155 -17.27 5.22 -19.12
N THR A 156 -18.27 4.51 -19.66
CA THR A 156 -18.82 4.78 -21.01
C THR A 156 -20.00 5.75 -21.00
N VAL A 157 -20.70 5.87 -19.87
CA VAL A 157 -21.77 6.86 -19.73
C VAL A 157 -21.13 8.19 -19.33
N LYS A 158 -20.83 9.03 -20.32
CA LYS A 158 -20.55 10.45 -20.08
C LYS A 158 -21.71 10.99 -19.24
N GLY A 159 -21.42 11.41 -18.02
CA GLY A 159 -22.39 12.15 -17.22
C GLY A 159 -22.86 13.34 -18.04
N ASN A 160 -24.15 13.35 -18.37
CA ASN A 160 -24.86 14.57 -18.68
C ASN A 160 -24.73 15.44 -17.43
N ARG A 161 -23.79 16.37 -17.46
CA ARG A 161 -23.66 17.48 -16.52
C ARG A 161 -23.85 18.74 -17.32
#